data_AF-A0A1Q7ZHG3-F1
#
_entry.id   AF-A0A1Q7ZHG3-F1
#
_cell.length_a   1.000
_cell.length_b   1.000
_cell.length_c   1.000
_cell.angle_alpha   90.00
_cell.angle_beta   90.00
_cell.angle_gamma   90.00
#
_symmetry.space_group_name_H-M   'P 1'
#
loop_
_entity.id
_entity.type
_entity.pdbx_description
1 polymer ?
#
loop_
_entity_poly.entity_id
_entity_poly.type
_entity_poly.pdbx_seq_one_letter_code
_entity_poly.pdbx_strand_id
1 'polypeptide(L)'
;MRRAHRFVVSLGVIVGCATAVALLTSLSTSSEGPLSAALDRVGSGFAGWEFRLRQGLLGPGRASQLAWFDRYRRDPSLLRSPDRVLLGAFDGGLPQTLDGIVRFERRIGTTLPLIQLYSAWGDQPEEQFPVRLVTAIWDLGSVPVITWEPWLTDFASARHPALPLREVRDRHGLVAVANGDYDFYVDEWAAAAAKYGKPLVVRFAHEMNDPYRYPWGPQNNSKEEFIAAWRHVVERFRRAAARNVIWVWSPHVAYRYWELYYPGNAYVDWIGTGVLNFGPIA
;
A
#
# COMPACT_ATOMS: atom_id res chain seq x y z
N MET A 1 3.31 63.23 6.14
CA MET A 1 3.26 61.84 6.65
C MET A 1 2.69 60.79 5.67
N ARG A 2 1.84 61.12 4.67
CA ARG A 2 1.21 60.11 3.77
C ARG A 2 2.07 59.57 2.61
N ARG A 3 3.13 60.27 2.18
CA ARG A 3 4.00 59.83 1.06
C ARG A 3 5.01 58.73 1.48
N ALA A 4 5.59 58.85 2.67
CA ALA A 4 6.52 57.85 3.20
C ALA A 4 5.84 56.48 3.40
N HIS A 5 4.59 56.47 3.84
CA HIS A 5 3.84 55.23 4.05
C HIS A 5 3.51 54.48 2.75
N ARG A 6 3.16 55.21 1.68
CA ARG A 6 2.97 54.62 0.34
C ARG A 6 4.26 54.04 -0.22
N PHE A 7 5.39 54.71 0.03
CA PHE A 7 6.70 54.23 -0.41
C PHE A 7 7.09 52.92 0.31
N VAL A 8 6.84 52.83 1.62
CA VAL A 8 7.12 51.62 2.41
C VAL A 8 6.22 50.45 1.99
N VAL A 9 4.93 50.70 1.71
CA VAL A 9 4.01 49.66 1.25
C VAL A 9 4.39 49.17 -0.15
N SER A 10 4.69 50.07 -1.09
CA SER A 10 5.12 49.69 -2.44
C SER A 10 6.46 48.95 -2.43
N LEU A 11 7.41 49.38 -1.59
CA LEU A 11 8.69 48.68 -1.42
C LEU A 11 8.49 47.30 -0.79
N GLY A 12 7.58 47.17 0.18
CA GLY A 12 7.21 45.88 0.77
C GLY A 12 6.56 44.92 -0.23
N VAL A 13 5.72 45.41 -1.14
CA VAL A 13 5.13 44.60 -2.22
C VAL A 13 6.19 44.17 -3.24
N ILE A 14 7.09 45.08 -3.64
CA ILE A 14 8.16 44.76 -4.59
C ILE A 14 9.14 43.75 -3.99
N VAL A 15 9.54 43.95 -2.74
CA VAL A 15 10.41 42.99 -2.02
C VAL A 15 9.69 41.66 -1.87
N GLY A 16 8.39 41.66 -1.50
CA GLY A 16 7.57 40.46 -1.40
C GLY A 16 7.47 39.69 -2.72
N CYS A 17 7.20 40.37 -3.83
CA CYS A 17 7.17 39.80 -5.17
C CYS A 17 8.55 39.30 -5.59
N ALA A 18 9.63 40.03 -5.31
CA ALA A 18 10.99 39.62 -5.63
C ALA A 18 11.41 38.39 -4.82
N THR A 19 11.04 38.30 -3.54
CA THR A 19 11.25 37.08 -2.73
C THR A 19 10.40 35.92 -3.22
N ALA A 20 9.15 36.14 -3.62
CA ALA A 20 8.29 35.09 -4.15
C ALA A 20 8.81 34.56 -5.48
N VAL A 21 9.26 35.45 -6.37
CA VAL A 21 9.91 35.07 -7.64
C VAL A 21 11.21 34.36 -7.34
N ALA A 22 12.10 34.87 -6.47
CA ALA A 22 13.35 34.18 -6.13
C ALA A 22 13.12 32.80 -5.48
N LEU A 23 12.05 32.64 -4.69
CA LEU A 23 11.64 31.36 -4.13
C LEU A 23 11.10 30.42 -5.22
N LEU A 24 10.27 30.92 -6.13
CA LEU A 24 9.76 30.15 -7.27
C LEU A 24 10.88 29.79 -8.26
N THR A 25 11.86 30.67 -8.47
CA THR A 25 13.02 30.42 -9.32
C THR A 25 13.97 29.46 -8.64
N SER A 26 14.18 29.52 -7.31
CA SER A 26 14.99 28.52 -6.60
C SER A 26 14.31 27.15 -6.60
N LEU A 27 12.99 27.11 -6.48
CA LEU A 27 12.16 25.90 -6.64
C LEU A 27 12.18 25.40 -8.10
N SER A 28 12.27 26.30 -9.09
CA SER A 28 12.32 25.97 -10.52
C SER A 28 13.71 25.56 -11.00
N THR A 29 14.79 26.12 -10.45
CA THR A 29 16.17 25.69 -10.72
C THR A 29 16.53 24.42 -9.95
N SER A 30 15.68 24.01 -9.02
CA SER A 30 15.69 22.67 -8.41
C SER A 30 14.91 21.65 -9.24
N SER A 31 14.65 21.93 -10.53
CA SER A 31 14.08 20.99 -11.49
C SER A 31 15.10 19.91 -11.86
N GLU A 32 15.28 18.98 -10.92
CA GLU A 32 15.62 17.56 -11.06
C GLU A 32 16.04 17.05 -9.66
N GLY A 33 15.08 16.81 -8.76
CA GLY A 33 15.32 16.31 -7.40
C GLY A 33 14.04 16.02 -6.60
N PRO A 34 14.05 15.05 -5.67
CA PRO A 34 13.05 13.98 -5.56
C PRO A 34 11.78 14.33 -4.76
N LEU A 35 10.68 13.65 -5.09
CA LEU A 35 9.39 13.72 -4.39
C LEU A 35 9.48 13.34 -2.89
N SER A 36 10.58 12.71 -2.45
CA SER A 36 10.85 12.36 -1.06
C SER A 36 11.13 13.56 -0.15
N ALA A 37 11.80 14.61 -0.64
CA ALA A 37 12.18 15.76 0.20
C ALA A 37 10.97 16.62 0.65
N ALA A 38 9.84 16.51 -0.06
CA ALA A 38 8.60 17.20 0.27
C ALA A 38 7.73 16.42 1.28
N LEU A 39 7.82 15.08 1.28
CA LEU A 39 7.07 14.22 2.20
C LEU A 39 7.62 14.26 3.63
N ASP A 40 8.94 14.45 3.78
CA ASP A 40 9.61 14.46 5.09
C ASP A 40 9.41 15.74 5.91
N ARG A 41 8.96 16.84 5.30
CA ARG A 41 8.99 18.18 5.94
C ARG A 41 7.66 18.76 6.34
N VAL A 42 6.54 18.09 6.07
CA VAL A 42 5.24 18.76 6.08
C VAL A 42 4.19 17.90 6.79
N GLY A 43 3.66 18.47 7.88
CA GLY A 43 2.56 17.88 8.65
C GLY A 43 1.30 17.61 7.82
N SER A 44 0.45 16.74 8.36
CA SER A 44 -0.71 16.10 7.71
C SER A 44 -1.73 17.03 7.02
N GLY A 45 -1.73 18.33 7.34
CA GLY A 45 -2.61 19.33 6.72
C GLY A 45 -2.10 19.93 5.40
N PHE A 46 -0.78 19.98 5.17
CA PHE A 46 -0.19 20.73 4.05
C PHE A 46 0.23 19.83 2.87
N ALA A 47 0.54 18.55 3.08
CA ALA A 47 0.91 17.63 1.99
C ALA A 47 -0.20 17.49 0.94
N GLY A 48 -1.46 17.48 1.37
CA GLY A 48 -2.62 17.50 0.47
C GLY A 48 -2.86 18.84 -0.22
N TRP A 49 -2.32 19.96 0.30
CA TRP A 49 -2.40 21.28 -0.33
C TRP A 49 -1.31 21.46 -1.39
N GLU A 50 -0.07 21.04 -1.12
CA GLU A 50 1.04 21.11 -2.08
C GLU A 50 0.79 20.21 -3.31
N PHE A 51 0.26 19.00 -3.10
CA PHE A 51 -0.12 18.10 -4.20
C PHE A 51 -1.25 18.66 -5.07
N ARG A 52 -2.30 19.25 -4.45
CA ARG A 52 -3.40 19.91 -5.17
C ARG A 52 -2.95 21.17 -5.92
N LEU A 53 -2.04 21.96 -5.34
CA LEU A 53 -1.43 23.12 -6.00
C LEU A 53 -0.57 22.70 -7.21
N ARG A 54 0.19 21.61 -7.10
CA ARG A 54 0.96 21.05 -8.23
C ARG A 54 0.07 20.51 -9.34
N GLN A 55 -1.07 19.88 -9.03
CA GLN A 55 -2.05 19.48 -10.05
C GLN A 55 -2.65 20.66 -10.81
N GLY A 56 -2.82 21.82 -10.16
CA GLY A 56 -3.29 23.04 -10.82
C GLY A 56 -2.25 23.70 -11.74
N LEU A 57 -0.96 23.46 -11.52
CA LEU A 57 0.16 24.13 -12.22
C LEU A 57 0.75 23.30 -13.38
N LEU A 58 0.58 21.98 -13.41
CA LEU A 58 1.32 21.06 -14.32
C LEU A 58 0.46 20.38 -15.41
N GLY A 59 -0.76 20.86 -15.67
CA GLY A 59 -1.68 20.28 -16.65
C GLY A 59 -2.58 19.18 -16.05
N PRO A 60 -3.37 18.46 -16.88
CA PRO A 60 -4.32 17.47 -16.39
C PRO A 60 -3.55 16.34 -15.66
N GLY A 61 -3.58 16.36 -14.33
CA GLY A 61 -2.73 15.51 -13.49
C GLY A 61 -2.93 14.01 -13.74
N ARG A 62 -2.02 13.15 -13.22
CA ARG A 62 -2.06 11.68 -13.39
C ARG A 62 -3.46 11.06 -13.20
N ALA A 63 -4.21 11.53 -12.21
CA ALA A 63 -5.56 11.06 -11.93
C ALA A 63 -6.55 11.26 -13.09
N SER A 64 -6.40 12.32 -13.89
CA SER A 64 -7.26 12.58 -15.05
C SER A 64 -7.05 11.56 -16.18
N GLN A 65 -5.84 11.02 -16.32
CA GLN A 65 -5.53 9.95 -17.28
C GLN A 65 -6.19 8.62 -16.89
N LEU A 66 -6.55 8.48 -15.60
CA LEU A 66 -7.29 7.35 -15.03
C LEU A 66 -8.79 7.64 -14.86
N ALA A 67 -9.35 8.67 -15.50
CA ALA A 67 -10.78 8.97 -15.39
C ALA A 67 -11.69 7.79 -15.81
N TRP A 68 -11.25 6.96 -16.76
CA TRP A 68 -11.97 5.73 -17.15
C TRP A 68 -12.06 4.70 -16.01
N PHE A 69 -11.09 4.72 -15.08
CA PHE A 69 -10.97 3.78 -13.97
C PHE A 69 -11.80 4.22 -12.74
N ASP A 70 -12.29 5.47 -12.70
CA ASP A 70 -13.08 5.99 -11.59
C ASP A 70 -14.34 5.17 -11.28
N ARG A 71 -14.92 4.50 -12.28
CA ARG A 71 -16.07 3.61 -12.06
C ARG A 71 -15.74 2.45 -11.11
N TYR A 72 -14.56 1.83 -11.22
CA TYR A 72 -14.13 0.74 -10.33
C TYR A 72 -13.76 1.27 -8.94
N ARG A 73 -13.27 2.51 -8.87
CA ARG A 73 -12.96 3.20 -7.61
C ARG A 73 -14.23 3.54 -6.81
N ARG A 74 -15.33 3.88 -7.48
CA ARG A 74 -16.59 4.24 -6.82
C ARG A 74 -17.49 3.04 -6.52
N ASP A 75 -17.35 1.97 -7.30
CA ASP A 75 -18.12 0.74 -7.13
C ASP A 75 -17.19 -0.46 -6.89
N PRO A 76 -17.01 -0.86 -5.61
CA PRO A 76 -16.19 -2.03 -5.27
C PRO A 76 -16.68 -3.34 -5.90
N SER A 77 -17.95 -3.45 -6.32
CA SER A 77 -18.45 -4.66 -6.98
C SER A 77 -17.83 -4.84 -8.37
N LEU A 78 -17.64 -3.74 -9.11
CA LEU A 78 -16.93 -3.76 -10.39
C LEU A 78 -15.46 -4.07 -10.22
N LEU A 79 -14.84 -3.63 -9.12
CA LEU A 79 -13.46 -3.98 -8.85
C LEU A 79 -13.31 -5.45 -8.44
N ARG A 80 -14.30 -6.05 -7.76
CA ARG A 80 -14.28 -7.50 -7.47
C ARG A 80 -14.37 -8.37 -8.73
N SER A 81 -15.05 -7.90 -9.77
CA SER A 81 -15.18 -8.62 -11.05
C SER A 81 -15.00 -7.66 -12.23
N PRO A 82 -13.76 -7.24 -12.54
CA PRO A 82 -13.53 -6.24 -13.58
C PRO A 82 -13.80 -6.81 -14.97
N ASP A 83 -14.46 -6.02 -15.81
CA ASP A 83 -14.70 -6.28 -17.25
C ASP A 83 -13.47 -5.95 -18.13
N ARG A 84 -12.32 -5.65 -17.49
CA ARG A 84 -11.06 -5.30 -18.15
C ARG A 84 -9.87 -5.87 -17.40
N VAL A 85 -8.77 -6.09 -18.14
CA VAL A 85 -7.47 -6.35 -17.53
C VAL A 85 -6.94 -5.05 -16.93
N LEU A 86 -6.66 -5.07 -15.63
CA LEU A 86 -6.08 -3.95 -14.90
C LEU A 86 -4.57 -4.18 -14.76
N LEU A 87 -3.78 -3.22 -15.23
CA LEU A 87 -2.32 -3.27 -15.11
C LEU A 87 -1.87 -2.61 -13.80
N GLY A 88 -0.81 -3.16 -13.22
CA GLY A 88 -0.16 -2.60 -12.05
C GLY A 88 1.34 -2.83 -12.06
N ALA A 89 2.02 -2.14 -11.16
CA ALA A 89 3.45 -2.34 -10.92
C ALA A 89 3.78 -2.19 -9.44
N PHE A 90 4.83 -2.89 -9.04
CA PHE A 90 5.57 -2.67 -7.80
C PHE A 90 6.89 -1.99 -8.14
N ASP A 91 7.35 -1.11 -7.25
CA ASP A 91 8.66 -0.48 -7.33
C ASP A 91 9.38 -0.60 -5.98
N GLY A 92 10.68 -0.90 -6.01
CA GLY A 92 11.48 -1.11 -4.81
C GLY A 92 11.75 0.15 -3.98
N GLY A 93 11.41 1.34 -4.49
CA GLY A 93 11.47 2.59 -3.74
C GLY A 93 10.28 2.82 -2.80
N LEU A 94 9.28 1.93 -2.80
CA LEU A 94 8.17 1.96 -1.85
C LEU A 94 8.61 1.37 -0.48
N PRO A 95 8.14 1.91 0.65
CA PRO A 95 7.14 2.99 0.80
C PRO A 95 7.68 4.43 0.72
N GLN A 96 8.97 4.63 0.47
CA GLN A 96 9.64 5.93 0.59
C GLN A 96 9.28 6.91 -0.54
N THR A 97 9.06 6.42 -1.76
CA THR A 97 8.72 7.25 -2.91
C THR A 97 7.90 6.50 -3.97
N LEU A 98 7.08 7.25 -4.73
CA LEU A 98 6.32 6.79 -5.90
C LEU A 98 7.00 7.16 -7.22
N ASP A 99 8.21 7.75 -7.17
CA ASP A 99 8.96 8.22 -8.34
C ASP A 99 9.24 7.13 -9.37
N GLY A 100 9.55 5.92 -8.90
CA GLY A 100 9.81 4.77 -9.77
C GLY A 100 8.60 4.41 -10.61
N ILE A 101 7.41 4.38 -10.00
CA ILE A 101 6.13 4.15 -10.69
C ILE A 101 5.88 5.23 -11.75
N VAL A 102 5.95 6.52 -11.38
CA VAL A 102 5.68 7.62 -12.32
C VAL A 102 6.68 7.62 -13.48
N ARG A 103 7.95 7.31 -13.20
CA ARG A 103 8.98 7.18 -14.25
C ARG A 103 8.71 6.00 -15.17
N PHE A 104 8.30 4.86 -14.62
CA PHE A 104 7.94 3.67 -15.38
C PHE A 104 6.76 3.97 -16.31
N GLU A 105 5.69 4.59 -15.80
CA GLU A 105 4.51 5.00 -16.58
C GLU A 105 4.86 5.90 -17.76
N ARG A 106 5.72 6.90 -17.56
CA ARG A 106 6.21 7.76 -18.66
C ARG A 106 6.98 6.98 -19.71
N ARG A 107 7.73 5.95 -19.32
CA ARG A 107 8.52 5.12 -20.23
C ARG A 107 7.65 4.19 -21.07
N ILE A 108 6.57 3.66 -20.49
CA ILE A 108 5.64 2.76 -21.19
C ILE A 108 4.47 3.49 -21.85
N GLY A 109 4.32 4.80 -21.62
CA GLY A 109 3.26 5.63 -22.21
C GLY A 109 1.86 5.32 -21.68
N THR A 110 1.73 4.71 -20.50
CA THR A 110 0.42 4.41 -19.88
C THR A 110 0.47 4.62 -18.37
N THR A 111 -0.65 5.06 -17.80
CA THR A 111 -0.85 5.13 -16.34
C THR A 111 -1.45 3.83 -15.82
N LEU A 112 -0.96 3.37 -14.67
CA LEU A 112 -1.34 2.10 -14.08
C LEU A 112 -2.51 2.28 -13.09
N PRO A 113 -3.66 1.62 -13.30
CA PRO A 113 -4.77 1.67 -12.36
C PRO A 113 -4.45 1.03 -11.00
N LEU A 114 -3.48 0.12 -10.93
CA LEU A 114 -3.07 -0.54 -9.70
C LEU A 114 -1.62 -0.19 -9.33
N ILE A 115 -1.33 0.03 -8.04
CA ILE A 115 0.04 0.15 -7.53
C ILE A 115 0.22 -0.84 -6.39
N GLN A 116 1.19 -1.73 -6.53
CA GLN A 116 1.49 -2.76 -5.54
C GLN A 116 2.54 -2.27 -4.55
N LEU A 117 2.38 -2.65 -3.29
CA LEU A 117 3.30 -2.44 -2.18
C LEU A 117 3.38 -3.71 -1.32
N TYR A 118 4.42 -3.79 -0.48
CA TYR A 118 4.59 -4.85 0.52
C TYR A 118 4.51 -4.25 1.91
N SER A 119 3.97 -5.01 2.86
CA SER A 119 3.97 -4.67 4.27
C SER A 119 4.05 -5.95 5.09
N ALA A 120 5.05 -6.01 5.97
CA ALA A 120 5.23 -7.09 6.92
C ALA A 120 4.36 -6.88 8.16
N TRP A 121 4.01 -7.96 8.84
CA TRP A 121 3.52 -7.92 10.22
C TRP A 121 4.67 -7.63 11.16
N GLY A 122 4.43 -6.79 12.17
CA GLY A 122 5.40 -6.55 13.23
C GLY A 122 5.16 -5.24 13.98
N ASP A 123 6.19 -4.84 14.72
CA ASP A 123 6.19 -3.75 15.69
C ASP A 123 6.70 -2.40 15.15
N GLN A 124 7.32 -2.40 13.97
CA GLN A 124 7.90 -1.21 13.37
C GLN A 124 6.83 -0.30 12.76
N PRO A 125 7.11 1.01 12.62
CA PRO A 125 6.19 1.96 11.98
C PRO A 125 5.76 1.57 10.56
N GLU A 126 6.67 1.01 9.77
CA GLU A 126 6.45 0.53 8.39
C GLU A 126 5.63 -0.76 8.29
N GLU A 127 5.48 -1.48 9.41
CA GLU A 127 4.69 -2.71 9.54
C GLU A 127 3.24 -2.41 9.95
N GLN A 128 2.91 -1.14 10.22
CA GLN A 128 1.53 -0.71 10.51
C GLN A 128 0.76 -0.36 9.23
N PHE A 129 -0.58 -0.27 9.32
CA PHE A 129 -1.42 0.05 8.16
C PHE A 129 -0.95 1.35 7.48
N PRO A 130 -0.51 1.32 6.20
CA PRO A 130 0.24 2.41 5.58
C PRO A 130 -0.68 3.51 5.05
N VAL A 131 -1.51 4.11 5.92
CA VAL A 131 -2.59 5.06 5.58
C VAL A 131 -2.12 6.20 4.68
N ARG A 132 -0.90 6.71 4.91
CA ARG A 132 -0.32 7.80 4.11
C ARG A 132 -0.07 7.37 2.67
N LEU A 133 0.53 6.20 2.49
CA LEU A 133 0.88 5.69 1.16
C LEU A 133 -0.37 5.26 0.38
N VAL A 134 -1.31 4.55 1.00
CA VAL A 134 -2.57 4.16 0.34
C VAL A 134 -3.42 5.38 -0.02
N THR A 135 -3.35 6.47 0.75
CA THR A 135 -4.00 7.74 0.41
C THR A 135 -3.30 8.42 -0.77
N ALA A 136 -1.97 8.46 -0.78
CA ALA A 136 -1.21 9.02 -1.90
C ALA A 136 -1.46 8.25 -3.22
N ILE A 137 -1.48 6.92 -3.18
CA ILE A 137 -1.83 6.07 -4.33
C ILE A 137 -3.24 6.37 -4.84
N TRP A 138 -4.19 6.53 -3.92
CA TRP A 138 -5.56 6.90 -4.26
C TRP A 138 -5.68 8.28 -4.90
N ASP A 139 -5.01 9.28 -4.35
CA ASP A 139 -5.05 10.65 -4.84
C ASP A 139 -4.37 10.79 -6.21
N LEU A 140 -3.46 9.88 -6.55
CA LEU A 140 -2.89 9.73 -7.89
C LEU A 140 -3.84 9.05 -8.89
N GLY A 141 -4.98 8.52 -8.44
CA GLY A 141 -6.00 7.87 -9.27
C GLY A 141 -5.96 6.34 -9.29
N SER A 142 -5.02 5.71 -8.59
CA SER A 142 -4.86 4.25 -8.56
C SER A 142 -5.52 3.61 -7.34
N VAL A 143 -5.69 2.29 -7.38
CA VAL A 143 -6.04 1.47 -6.20
C VAL A 143 -4.78 0.78 -5.68
N PRO A 144 -4.52 0.83 -4.35
CA PRO A 144 -3.38 0.14 -3.75
C PRO A 144 -3.62 -1.38 -3.68
N VAL A 145 -2.57 -2.14 -3.97
CA VAL A 145 -2.49 -3.60 -3.81
C VAL A 145 -1.42 -3.93 -2.77
N ILE A 146 -1.85 -4.25 -1.55
CA ILE A 146 -0.95 -4.56 -0.43
C ILE A 146 -0.68 -6.06 -0.42
N THR A 147 0.56 -6.47 -0.66
CA THR A 147 1.00 -7.80 -0.22
C THR A 147 1.29 -7.73 1.27
N TRP A 148 0.57 -8.51 2.06
CA TRP A 148 0.61 -8.45 3.52
C TRP A 148 1.15 -9.75 4.10
N GLU A 149 2.30 -9.67 4.76
CA GLU A 149 3.17 -10.80 5.04
C GLU A 149 3.23 -11.11 6.55
N PRO A 150 2.71 -12.26 7.02
CA PRO A 150 2.66 -12.58 8.45
C PRO A 150 4.01 -13.08 9.00
N TRP A 151 4.98 -12.18 9.11
CA TRP A 151 6.27 -12.43 9.77
C TRP A 151 6.13 -12.47 11.29
N LEU A 152 5.68 -13.61 11.83
CA LEU A 152 5.34 -13.77 13.26
C LEU A 152 6.52 -13.51 14.20
N THR A 153 7.75 -13.63 13.69
CA THR A 153 8.96 -13.37 14.46
C THR A 153 9.26 -11.88 14.64
N ASP A 154 8.68 -10.98 13.84
CA ASP A 154 9.01 -9.53 13.87
C ASP A 154 8.35 -8.73 15.00
N PHE A 155 7.52 -9.39 15.80
CA PHE A 155 7.03 -8.84 17.07
C PHE A 155 8.09 -8.99 18.19
N ALA A 156 8.45 -7.93 18.89
CA ALA A 156 9.41 -7.97 19.97
C ALA A 156 8.84 -8.70 21.21
N SER A 157 9.54 -9.73 21.72
CA SER A 157 9.08 -10.48 22.90
C SER A 157 8.85 -9.59 24.13
N ALA A 158 9.61 -8.50 24.27
CA ALA A 158 9.45 -7.55 25.38
C ALA A 158 8.12 -6.76 25.31
N ARG A 159 7.59 -6.54 24.09
CA ARG A 159 6.29 -5.87 23.87
C ARG A 159 5.11 -6.84 23.94
N HIS A 160 5.36 -8.12 23.64
CA HIS A 160 4.34 -9.16 23.52
C HIS A 160 4.70 -10.41 24.34
N PRO A 161 4.73 -10.31 25.70
CA PRO A 161 5.18 -11.41 26.56
C PRO A 161 4.25 -12.63 26.57
N ALA A 162 3.01 -12.48 26.05
CA ALA A 162 2.06 -13.57 25.88
C ALA A 162 2.35 -14.44 24.65
N LEU A 163 3.09 -13.91 23.67
CA LEU A 163 3.48 -14.69 22.50
C LEU A 163 4.63 -15.66 22.85
N PRO A 164 4.74 -16.80 22.16
CA PRO A 164 5.87 -17.70 22.30
C PRO A 164 7.22 -17.03 22.04
N LEU A 165 8.30 -17.68 22.47
CA LEU A 165 9.67 -17.23 22.16
C LEU A 165 9.88 -17.12 20.64
N ARG A 166 10.64 -16.12 20.19
CA ARG A 166 10.76 -15.74 18.77
C ARG A 166 11.16 -16.94 17.90
N GLU A 167 12.09 -17.75 18.37
CA GLU A 167 12.65 -18.92 17.69
C GLU A 167 11.67 -20.07 17.43
N VAL A 168 10.51 -20.10 18.10
CA VAL A 168 9.50 -21.16 17.90
C VAL A 168 8.22 -20.66 17.25
N ARG A 169 8.06 -19.36 17.00
CA ARG A 169 6.78 -18.78 16.52
C ARG A 169 6.35 -19.26 15.15
N ASP A 170 7.29 -19.57 14.27
CA ASP A 170 6.94 -20.01 12.92
C ASP A 170 6.45 -21.45 12.90
N ARG A 171 6.88 -22.31 13.83
CA ARG A 171 6.46 -23.73 13.89
C ARG A 171 4.99 -23.82 14.31
N HIS A 172 4.12 -24.27 13.40
CA HIS A 172 2.67 -24.20 13.55
C HIS A 172 2.16 -22.78 13.85
N GLY A 173 2.87 -21.75 13.37
CA GLY A 173 2.58 -20.35 13.71
C GLY A 173 1.20 -19.88 13.25
N LEU A 174 0.67 -20.43 12.17
CA LEU A 174 -0.67 -20.09 11.68
C LEU A 174 -1.78 -20.61 12.61
N VAL A 175 -1.51 -21.58 13.51
CA VAL A 175 -2.43 -21.92 14.61
C VAL A 175 -2.63 -20.72 15.54
N ALA A 176 -1.54 -20.05 15.93
CA ALA A 176 -1.60 -18.89 16.81
C ALA A 176 -2.36 -17.72 16.16
N VAL A 177 -2.18 -17.53 14.84
CA VAL A 177 -2.99 -16.57 14.07
C VAL A 177 -4.47 -16.95 14.10
N ALA A 178 -4.81 -18.22 13.82
CA ALA A 178 -6.20 -18.69 13.82
C ALA A 178 -6.87 -18.63 15.21
N ASN A 179 -6.09 -18.77 16.29
CA ASN A 179 -6.58 -18.68 17.66
C ASN A 179 -6.77 -17.22 18.14
N GLY A 180 -6.27 -16.25 17.38
CA GLY A 180 -6.39 -14.82 17.69
C GLY A 180 -5.26 -14.27 18.55
N ASP A 181 -4.14 -14.97 18.70
CA ASP A 181 -2.99 -14.50 19.48
C ASP A 181 -2.37 -13.22 18.89
N TYR A 182 -2.61 -12.98 17.60
CA TYR A 182 -2.18 -11.79 16.87
C TYR A 182 -3.32 -10.79 16.59
N ASP A 183 -4.50 -10.97 17.21
CA ASP A 183 -5.65 -10.08 16.98
C ASP A 183 -5.36 -8.63 17.38
N PHE A 184 -4.45 -8.39 18.32
CA PHE A 184 -4.00 -7.04 18.68
C PHE A 184 -3.50 -6.25 17.47
N TYR A 185 -2.81 -6.90 16.53
CA TYR A 185 -2.27 -6.28 15.33
C TYR A 185 -3.29 -6.30 14.18
N VAL A 186 -3.98 -7.44 14.00
CA VAL A 186 -4.97 -7.60 12.93
C VAL A 186 -6.15 -6.63 13.11
N ASP A 187 -6.60 -6.40 14.34
CA ASP A 187 -7.70 -5.50 14.64
C ASP A 187 -7.34 -4.03 14.38
N GLU A 188 -6.10 -3.62 14.68
CA GLU A 188 -5.61 -2.28 14.36
C GLU A 188 -5.61 -2.04 12.85
N TRP A 189 -5.14 -3.03 12.08
CA TRP A 189 -5.19 -3.02 10.62
C TRP A 189 -6.62 -2.98 10.08
N ALA A 190 -7.50 -3.82 10.62
CA ALA A 190 -8.91 -3.90 10.24
C ALA A 190 -9.64 -2.58 10.50
N ALA A 191 -9.44 -1.97 11.67
CA ALA A 191 -10.01 -0.68 12.04
C ALA A 191 -9.47 0.45 11.15
N ALA A 192 -8.17 0.45 10.85
CA ALA A 192 -7.56 1.44 9.97
C ALA A 192 -8.06 1.32 8.52
N ALA A 193 -8.21 0.10 8.01
CA ALA A 193 -8.77 -0.18 6.69
C ALA A 193 -10.23 0.28 6.59
N ALA A 194 -11.05 0.00 7.62
CA ALA A 194 -12.44 0.47 7.70
C ALA A 194 -12.51 2.01 7.70
N LYS A 195 -11.65 2.66 8.50
CA LYS A 195 -11.57 4.12 8.57
C LYS A 195 -11.10 4.76 7.25
N TYR A 196 -10.18 4.12 6.54
CA TYR A 196 -9.73 4.57 5.21
C TYR A 196 -10.91 4.58 4.22
N GLY A 197 -11.78 3.56 4.27
CA GLY A 197 -13.09 3.55 3.63
C GLY A 197 -13.10 3.53 2.10
N LYS A 198 -11.93 3.56 1.45
CA LYS A 198 -11.78 3.47 -0.01
C LYS A 198 -11.33 2.08 -0.42
N PRO A 199 -11.62 1.61 -1.64
CA PRO A 199 -11.17 0.32 -2.13
C PRO A 199 -9.66 0.13 -1.98
N LEU A 200 -9.28 -1.01 -1.44
CA LEU A 200 -7.90 -1.48 -1.40
C LEU A 200 -7.88 -2.99 -1.57
N VAL A 201 -6.82 -3.49 -2.21
CA VAL A 201 -6.65 -4.92 -2.48
C VAL A 201 -5.61 -5.46 -1.49
N VAL A 202 -5.90 -6.57 -0.82
CA VAL A 202 -4.97 -7.25 0.11
C VAL A 202 -4.68 -8.64 -0.41
N ARG A 203 -3.40 -8.90 -0.65
CA ARG A 203 -2.82 -10.21 -0.97
C ARG A 203 -2.10 -10.72 0.26
N PHE A 204 -2.86 -11.32 1.17
CA PHE A 204 -2.37 -11.86 2.44
C PHE A 204 -1.64 -13.19 2.23
N ALA A 205 -0.52 -13.39 2.92
CA ALA A 205 0.19 -14.68 3.02
C ALA A 205 0.34 -15.42 1.68
N HIS A 206 0.93 -14.75 0.69
CA HIS A 206 1.06 -15.27 -0.67
C HIS A 206 2.05 -16.44 -0.76
N GLU A 207 1.97 -17.21 -1.85
CA GLU A 207 2.88 -18.33 -2.13
C GLU A 207 2.93 -19.34 -0.99
N MET A 208 1.81 -19.53 -0.29
CA MET A 208 1.69 -20.36 0.92
C MET A 208 2.04 -21.84 0.72
N ASN A 209 2.09 -22.29 -0.52
CA ASN A 209 2.46 -23.64 -0.90
C ASN A 209 3.95 -23.78 -1.30
N ASP A 210 4.75 -22.70 -1.20
CA ASP A 210 6.21 -22.75 -1.37
C ASP A 210 6.87 -23.34 -0.11
N PRO A 211 7.52 -24.52 -0.20
CA PRO A 211 8.07 -25.22 0.95
C PRO A 211 9.43 -24.70 1.44
N TYR A 212 9.97 -23.65 0.83
CA TYR A 212 11.33 -23.19 1.11
C TYR A 212 11.40 -21.73 1.55
N ARG A 213 10.47 -20.89 1.09
CA ARG A 213 10.66 -19.44 1.14
C ARG A 213 10.06 -18.75 2.35
N TYR A 214 8.80 -19.04 2.64
CA TYR A 214 8.01 -18.23 3.57
C TYR A 214 7.66 -18.97 4.86
N PRO A 215 7.73 -18.32 6.03
CA PRO A 215 7.46 -19.00 7.30
C PRO A 215 6.01 -19.48 7.44
N TRP A 216 5.08 -18.91 6.66
CA TRP A 216 3.69 -19.39 6.52
C TRP A 216 3.52 -20.54 5.51
N GLY A 217 4.61 -21.16 5.04
CA GLY A 217 4.63 -22.29 4.11
C GLY A 217 4.53 -23.68 4.77
N PRO A 218 4.48 -24.77 3.96
CA PRO A 218 4.29 -26.16 4.42
C PRO A 218 5.42 -26.72 5.28
N GLN A 219 6.61 -26.13 5.25
CA GLN A 219 7.72 -26.54 6.12
C GLN A 219 7.45 -26.23 7.60
N ASN A 220 6.50 -25.34 7.87
CA ASN A 220 6.15 -24.87 9.20
C ASN A 220 4.68 -25.08 9.55
N ASN A 221 3.78 -25.10 8.56
CA ASN A 221 2.35 -25.08 8.78
C ASN A 221 1.61 -26.11 7.92
N SER A 222 0.50 -26.62 8.43
CA SER A 222 -0.42 -27.43 7.62
C SER A 222 -1.33 -26.56 6.73
N LYS A 223 -1.91 -27.16 5.70
CA LYS A 223 -2.94 -26.53 4.86
C LYS A 223 -4.17 -26.12 5.68
N GLU A 224 -4.54 -26.92 6.67
CA GLU A 224 -5.66 -26.65 7.57
C GLU A 224 -5.39 -25.40 8.43
N GLU A 225 -4.15 -25.26 8.94
CA GLU A 225 -3.72 -24.09 9.69
C GLU A 225 -3.75 -22.82 8.85
N PHE A 226 -3.28 -22.90 7.59
CA PHE A 226 -3.38 -21.78 6.66
C PHE A 226 -4.83 -21.37 6.40
N ILE A 227 -5.72 -22.33 6.11
CA ILE A 227 -7.14 -22.04 5.87
C ILE A 227 -7.78 -21.39 7.11
N ALA A 228 -7.48 -21.89 8.31
CA ALA A 228 -8.00 -21.35 9.55
C ALA A 228 -7.51 -19.92 9.79
N ALA A 229 -6.20 -19.65 9.63
CA ALA A 229 -5.61 -18.32 9.77
C ALA A 229 -6.18 -17.32 8.75
N TRP A 230 -6.29 -17.73 7.47
CA TRP A 230 -6.89 -16.91 6.42
C TRP A 230 -8.31 -16.49 6.78
N ARG A 231 -9.16 -17.46 7.11
CA ARG A 231 -10.57 -17.20 7.44
C ARG A 231 -10.67 -16.29 8.65
N HIS A 232 -9.87 -16.54 9.67
CA HIS A 232 -9.84 -15.72 10.89
C HIS A 232 -9.53 -14.26 10.57
N VAL A 233 -8.45 -13.99 9.83
CA VAL A 233 -8.05 -12.62 9.42
C VAL A 233 -9.16 -11.92 8.63
N VAL A 234 -9.76 -12.59 7.64
CA VAL A 234 -10.86 -12.01 6.87
C VAL A 234 -12.08 -11.71 7.77
N GLU A 235 -12.39 -12.58 8.73
CA GLU A 235 -13.48 -12.35 9.68
C GLU A 235 -13.19 -11.18 10.64
N ARG A 236 -11.94 -10.97 11.07
CA ARG A 236 -11.56 -9.77 11.86
C ARG A 236 -11.88 -8.49 11.09
N PHE A 237 -11.51 -8.42 9.81
CA PHE A 237 -11.83 -7.29 8.94
C PHE A 237 -13.33 -7.10 8.74
N ARG A 238 -14.09 -8.18 8.59
CA ARG A 238 -15.57 -8.11 8.49
C ARG A 238 -16.20 -7.59 9.76
N ARG A 239 -15.74 -8.04 10.94
CA ARG A 239 -16.19 -7.57 12.25
C ARG A 239 -15.90 -6.08 12.45
N ALA A 240 -14.77 -5.59 11.95
CA ALA A 240 -14.43 -4.17 11.94
C ALA A 240 -15.17 -3.36 10.87
N ALA A 241 -16.09 -3.97 10.11
CA ALA A 241 -16.81 -3.37 8.99
C ALA A 241 -15.92 -2.87 7.83
N ALA A 242 -14.71 -3.40 7.67
CA ALA A 242 -13.78 -3.10 6.58
C ALA A 242 -14.19 -3.76 5.24
N ARG A 243 -15.40 -3.44 4.75
CA ARG A 243 -15.98 -4.01 3.51
C ARG A 243 -15.37 -3.48 2.22
N ASN A 244 -14.48 -2.48 2.35
CA ASN A 244 -13.71 -1.87 1.27
C ASN A 244 -12.47 -2.68 0.87
N VAL A 245 -12.15 -3.76 1.59
CA VAL A 245 -11.02 -4.65 1.26
C VAL A 245 -11.45 -5.73 0.25
N ILE A 246 -10.59 -5.96 -0.73
CA ILE A 246 -10.68 -7.03 -1.73
C ILE A 246 -9.58 -8.04 -1.45
N TRP A 247 -9.93 -9.30 -1.22
CA TRP A 247 -9.01 -10.35 -0.78
C TRP A 247 -8.48 -11.18 -1.96
N VAL A 248 -7.16 -11.24 -2.09
CA VAL A 248 -6.46 -11.96 -3.16
C VAL A 248 -5.76 -13.19 -2.61
N TRP A 249 -6.31 -14.38 -2.89
CA TRP A 249 -5.64 -15.63 -2.60
C TRP A 249 -4.66 -15.96 -3.74
N SER A 250 -3.37 -16.08 -3.42
CA SER A 250 -2.29 -16.10 -4.41
C SER A 250 -1.29 -17.24 -4.18
N PRO A 251 -1.57 -18.47 -4.63
CA PRO A 251 -0.60 -19.56 -4.59
C PRO A 251 0.61 -19.35 -5.53
N HIS A 252 1.63 -20.18 -5.35
CA HIS A 252 2.76 -20.35 -6.26
C HIS A 252 2.52 -21.55 -7.18
N VAL A 253 2.11 -21.33 -8.43
CA VAL A 253 1.68 -22.41 -9.33
C VAL A 253 2.78 -23.40 -9.76
N ALA A 254 4.06 -23.10 -9.53
CA ALA A 254 5.14 -24.06 -9.82
C ALA A 254 5.24 -25.18 -8.77
N TYR A 255 4.70 -25.00 -7.56
CA TYR A 255 4.64 -26.05 -6.54
C TYR A 255 3.26 -26.69 -6.54
N ARG A 256 3.17 -27.99 -6.23
CA ARG A 256 1.92 -28.76 -6.26
C ARG A 256 1.02 -28.45 -5.06
N TYR A 257 -0.21 -28.98 -5.10
CA TYR A 257 -1.16 -29.04 -3.98
C TYR A 257 -1.64 -27.68 -3.45
N TRP A 258 -1.47 -26.61 -4.22
CA TRP A 258 -1.94 -25.28 -3.84
C TRP A 258 -3.45 -25.24 -3.66
N GLU A 259 -4.21 -26.05 -4.39
CA GLU A 259 -5.67 -26.15 -4.29
C GLU A 259 -6.14 -26.55 -2.89
N LEU A 260 -5.28 -27.27 -2.15
CA LEU A 260 -5.56 -27.71 -0.79
C LEU A 260 -5.51 -26.57 0.24
N TYR A 261 -4.97 -25.40 -0.12
CA TYR A 261 -4.90 -24.21 0.71
C TYR A 261 -6.08 -23.24 0.48
N TYR A 262 -7.02 -23.58 -0.41
CA TYR A 262 -8.09 -22.68 -0.78
C TYR A 262 -9.10 -22.47 0.37
N PRO A 263 -9.29 -21.24 0.88
CA PRO A 263 -10.11 -20.99 2.06
C PRO A 263 -11.63 -20.98 1.77
N GLY A 264 -12.02 -21.11 0.50
CA GLY A 264 -13.40 -21.14 0.04
C GLY A 264 -13.89 -19.80 -0.53
N ASN A 265 -14.87 -19.87 -1.44
CA ASN A 265 -15.41 -18.72 -2.20
C ASN A 265 -15.88 -17.58 -1.30
N ALA A 266 -16.37 -17.88 -0.10
CA ALA A 266 -16.83 -16.89 0.85
C ALA A 266 -15.68 -16.05 1.45
N TYR A 267 -14.42 -16.32 1.16
CA TYR A 267 -13.25 -15.66 1.77
C TYR A 267 -12.26 -15.09 0.74
N VAL A 268 -12.58 -15.17 -0.55
CA VAL A 268 -11.69 -14.78 -1.65
C VAL A 268 -12.48 -13.95 -2.65
N ASP A 269 -11.97 -12.77 -2.98
CA ASP A 269 -12.52 -11.96 -4.07
C ASP A 269 -11.77 -12.24 -5.37
N TRP A 270 -10.43 -12.30 -5.33
CA TRP A 270 -9.56 -12.57 -6.48
C TRP A 270 -8.66 -13.78 -6.25
N ILE A 271 -8.39 -14.53 -7.33
CA ILE A 271 -7.33 -15.56 -7.37
C ILE A 271 -6.15 -14.99 -8.16
N GLY A 272 -4.96 -15.03 -7.58
CA GLY A 272 -3.71 -14.57 -8.20
C GLY A 272 -2.67 -15.68 -8.29
N THR A 273 -1.60 -15.45 -9.05
CA THR A 273 -0.39 -16.25 -8.98
C THR A 273 0.81 -15.42 -9.40
N GLY A 274 2.00 -15.76 -8.88
CA GLY A 274 3.27 -15.30 -9.42
C GLY A 274 3.75 -16.21 -10.54
N VAL A 275 4.38 -15.64 -11.57
CA VAL A 275 5.12 -16.38 -12.59
C VAL A 275 6.41 -15.61 -12.86
N LEU A 276 7.55 -16.26 -12.64
CA LEU A 276 8.88 -15.70 -12.87
C LEU A 276 9.58 -16.51 -13.95
N ASN A 277 10.13 -15.82 -14.95
CA ASN A 277 11.01 -16.41 -15.94
C ASN A 277 12.47 -16.11 -15.52
N PHE A 278 13.14 -17.10 -14.92
CA PHE A 278 14.53 -16.99 -14.50
C PHE A 278 15.55 -17.16 -15.64
N GLY A 279 15.08 -17.39 -16.88
CA GLY A 279 15.96 -17.76 -17.99
C GLY A 279 16.52 -19.19 -17.82
N PRO A 280 17.61 -19.54 -18.52
CA PRO A 280 18.14 -20.91 -18.56
C PRO A 280 18.95 -21.32 -17.32
N ILE A 281 18.70 -20.72 -16.16
CA ILE A 281 19.46 -21.02 -14.93
C ILE A 281 18.83 -22.26 -14.28
N ALA A 282 19.49 -23.40 -14.49
CA ALA A 282 19.28 -24.67 -13.80
C ALA A 282 20.16 -24.77 -12.56
#